data_AF-A0A0B1TI02-F1
#
_entry.id   AF-A0A0B1TI02-F1
#
_cell.length_a   1.000
_cell.length_b   1.000
_cell.length_c   1.000
_cell.angle_alpha   90.00
_cell.angle_beta   90.00
_cell.angle_gamma   90.00
#
_symmetry.space_group_name_H-M   'P 1'
#
loop_
_entity.id
_entity.type
_entity.pdbx_description
1 polymer ?
#
loop_
_entity_poly.entity_id
_entity_poly.type
_entity_poly.pdbx_seq_one_letter_code
_entity_poly.pdbx_strand_id
1 'polypeptide(L)'
;MAQEEVQDLLAAAAFTNVIPKPPAKNVAEQEKQLVKLEEKYSRIQLTNVVEKFGDDKQIAISREAELMTKERLCCGLNIFDMFLRRIRQMIGDDPIWVGGYPPNGVMWVDECVEFHRVWSALQFFICHPRTNEDERLVEELFGDSLQWAGMTVICLLGQQRRFEILDFSYHLHRVQKLDGKDDTINGVRLSRMVERIRRFQLLNSQITTILTNYLFPNEEFEEENVREFMPPTHPSLTGQYPVES
;
A
#
# COMPACT_ATOMS: atom_id res chain seq x y z
N MET A 1 5.51 -15.95 8.67
CA MET A 1 6.40 -15.90 7.49
C MET A 1 7.57 -14.95 7.71
N ALA A 2 7.52 -13.63 7.47
CA ALA A 2 8.73 -12.79 7.58
C ALA A 2 9.46 -12.89 8.94
N GLN A 3 8.73 -12.86 10.06
CA GLN A 3 9.33 -13.02 11.40
C GLN A 3 9.99 -14.39 11.61
N GLU A 4 9.38 -15.44 11.06
CA GLU A 4 9.87 -16.82 11.13
C GLU A 4 11.14 -16.98 10.27
N GLU A 5 11.12 -16.47 9.04
CA GLU A 5 12.30 -16.48 8.17
C GLU A 5 13.48 -15.71 8.76
N VAL A 6 13.23 -14.58 9.43
CA VAL A 6 14.28 -13.84 10.14
C VAL A 6 14.86 -14.67 11.29
N GLN A 7 14.04 -15.41 12.03
CA GLN A 7 14.53 -16.30 13.09
C GLN A 7 15.37 -17.45 12.51
N ASP A 8 14.95 -18.04 11.39
CA ASP A 8 15.72 -19.06 10.67
C ASP A 8 17.09 -18.51 10.24
N LEU A 9 17.12 -17.30 9.64
CA LEU A 9 18.36 -16.64 9.22
C LEU A 9 19.29 -16.34 10.40
N LEU A 10 18.74 -15.90 11.53
CA LEU A 10 19.52 -15.64 12.75
C LEU A 10 20.12 -16.93 13.32
N ALA A 11 19.38 -18.04 13.29
CA ALA A 11 19.89 -19.34 13.71
C ALA A 11 20.96 -19.88 12.75
N ALA A 12 20.81 -19.62 11.45
CA ALA A 12 21.76 -20.05 10.42
C ALA A 12 23.05 -19.20 10.36
N ALA A 13 23.00 -17.94 10.80
CA ALA A 13 24.03 -16.93 10.62
C ALA A 13 25.45 -17.39 10.98
N ALA A 14 25.60 -18.14 12.08
CA ALA A 14 26.88 -18.65 12.55
C ALA A 14 27.53 -19.65 11.59
N PHE A 15 26.72 -20.38 10.82
CA PHE A 15 27.16 -21.42 9.89
C PHE A 15 27.32 -20.91 8.46
N THR A 16 26.75 -19.74 8.15
CA THR A 16 26.67 -19.16 6.79
C THR A 16 27.56 -17.93 6.57
N ASN A 17 28.48 -17.68 7.50
CA ASN A 17 29.39 -16.53 7.54
C ASN A 17 28.69 -15.16 7.63
N VAL A 18 27.58 -15.09 8.36
CA VAL A 18 26.91 -13.81 8.65
C VAL A 18 27.32 -13.35 10.04
N ILE A 19 28.32 -12.46 10.10
CA ILE A 19 28.88 -11.97 11.36
C ILE A 19 28.35 -10.55 11.64
N PRO A 20 27.76 -10.30 12.83
CA PRO A 20 27.32 -8.97 13.19
C PRO A 20 28.51 -8.02 13.33
N LYS A 21 28.31 -6.75 12.98
CA LYS A 21 29.35 -5.73 13.02
C LYS A 21 29.91 -5.58 14.45
N PRO A 22 31.22 -5.76 14.68
CA PRO A 22 31.79 -5.64 16.02
C PRO A 22 31.91 -4.17 16.46
N PRO A 23 31.92 -3.88 17.77
CA PRO A 23 32.10 -2.53 18.28
C PRO A 23 33.54 -2.04 18.04
N ALA A 24 33.70 -0.87 17.41
CA ALA A 24 35.01 -0.28 17.11
C ALA A 24 34.95 1.24 17.13
N LYS A 25 36.10 1.91 17.32
CA LYS A 25 36.17 3.38 17.38
C LYS A 25 36.15 4.04 16.00
N ASN A 26 36.59 3.32 14.97
CA ASN A 26 36.57 3.77 13.59
C ASN A 26 36.35 2.58 12.62
N VAL A 27 36.04 2.90 11.36
CA VAL A 27 35.72 1.90 10.32
C VAL A 27 36.90 0.94 10.08
N ALA A 28 38.13 1.46 10.01
CA ALA A 28 39.33 0.66 9.77
C ALA A 28 39.61 -0.37 10.89
N GLU A 29 39.32 -0.01 12.15
CA GLU A 29 39.41 -0.93 13.27
C GLU A 29 38.30 -1.99 13.20
N GLN A 30 37.09 -1.60 12.79
CA GLN A 30 35.96 -2.52 12.63
C GLN A 30 36.25 -3.60 11.60
N GLU A 31 36.77 -3.23 10.42
CA GLU A 31 37.14 -4.15 9.35
C GLU A 31 38.19 -5.16 9.81
N LYS A 32 39.24 -4.70 10.50
CA LYS A 32 40.27 -5.58 11.07
C LYS A 32 39.70 -6.55 12.09
N GLN A 33 38.76 -6.11 12.92
CA GLN A 33 38.10 -6.98 13.88
C GLN A 33 37.18 -8.00 13.18
N LEU A 34 36.51 -7.59 12.11
CA LEU A 34 35.61 -8.44 11.33
C LEU A 34 36.39 -9.59 10.67
N VAL A 35 37.53 -9.30 10.03
CA VAL A 35 38.42 -10.33 9.45
C VAL A 35 38.88 -11.34 10.52
N LYS A 36 39.26 -10.87 11.72
CA LYS A 36 39.62 -11.76 12.83
C LYS A 36 38.46 -12.66 13.28
N LEU A 37 37.24 -12.14 13.25
CA LEU A 37 36.05 -12.93 13.59
C LEU A 37 35.73 -13.95 12.50
N GLU A 38 35.86 -13.59 11.21
CA GLU A 38 35.72 -14.53 10.10
C GLU A 38 36.73 -15.69 10.21
N GLU A 39 38.00 -15.39 10.47
CA GLU A 39 39.03 -16.41 10.70
C GLU A 39 38.67 -17.30 11.90
N LYS A 40 38.23 -16.70 13.02
CA LYS A 40 37.84 -17.42 14.24
C LYS A 40 36.67 -18.38 14.00
N TYR A 41 35.65 -17.95 13.25
CA TYR A 41 34.44 -18.72 12.98
C TYR A 41 34.50 -19.56 11.71
N SER A 42 35.58 -19.47 10.92
CA SER A 42 35.77 -20.28 9.69
C SER A 42 35.61 -21.79 9.89
N ARG A 43 35.85 -22.29 11.11
CA ARG A 43 35.78 -23.72 11.47
C ARG A 43 34.36 -24.25 11.65
N ILE A 44 33.38 -23.38 11.86
CA ILE A 44 31.97 -23.75 12.02
C ILE A 44 31.15 -23.47 10.77
N GLN A 45 31.75 -22.82 9.76
CA GLN A 45 31.09 -22.58 8.48
C GLN A 45 30.85 -23.90 7.76
N LEU A 46 29.58 -24.25 7.55
CA LEU A 46 29.18 -25.59 7.14
C LEU A 46 29.81 -26.00 5.81
N THR A 47 29.68 -25.14 4.80
CA THR A 47 30.18 -25.40 3.45
C THR A 47 31.71 -25.53 3.43
N ASN A 48 32.42 -24.68 4.17
CA ASN A 48 33.89 -24.77 4.29
C ASN A 48 34.36 -26.06 4.97
N VAL A 49 33.59 -26.59 5.92
CA VAL A 49 33.88 -27.88 6.56
C VAL A 49 33.60 -29.03 5.60
N VAL A 50 32.45 -29.02 4.92
CA VAL A 50 32.08 -30.07 3.96
C VAL A 50 33.02 -30.09 2.75
N GLU A 51 33.48 -28.94 2.26
CA GLU A 51 34.47 -28.87 1.17
C GLU A 51 35.83 -29.48 1.54
N LYS A 52 36.20 -29.49 2.83
CA LYS A 52 37.46 -30.06 3.29
C LYS A 52 37.39 -31.57 3.55
N PHE A 53 36.23 -32.08 3.94
CA PHE A 53 36.10 -33.45 4.47
C PHE A 53 35.05 -34.32 3.78
N GLY A 54 34.19 -33.73 2.94
CA GLY A 54 33.10 -34.42 2.28
C GLY A 54 33.47 -34.93 0.89
N ASP A 55 32.60 -35.80 0.37
CA ASP A 55 32.64 -36.23 -1.03
C ASP A 55 31.97 -35.22 -1.98
N ASP A 56 32.14 -35.41 -3.30
CA ASP A 56 31.60 -34.50 -4.32
C ASP A 56 30.08 -34.31 -4.22
N LYS A 57 29.34 -35.34 -3.77
CA LYS A 57 27.88 -35.25 -3.61
C LYS A 57 27.54 -34.42 -2.38
N GLN A 58 28.24 -34.62 -1.27
CA GLN A 58 28.06 -33.85 -0.05
C GLN A 58 28.38 -32.37 -0.27
N ILE A 59 29.42 -32.07 -1.04
CA ILE A 59 29.79 -30.69 -1.42
C ILE A 59 28.69 -30.03 -2.26
N ALA A 60 28.15 -30.74 -3.25
CA ALA A 60 27.04 -30.21 -4.06
C ALA A 60 25.80 -29.92 -3.21
N ILE A 61 25.42 -30.85 -2.32
CA ILE A 61 24.27 -30.71 -1.43
C ILE A 61 24.46 -29.56 -0.43
N SER A 62 25.65 -29.41 0.16
CA SER A 62 25.89 -28.35 1.15
C SER A 62 25.79 -26.96 0.55
N ARG A 63 26.29 -26.76 -0.68
CA ARG A 63 26.18 -25.49 -1.41
C ARG A 63 24.73 -25.13 -1.73
N GLU A 64 23.94 -26.09 -2.19
CA GLU A 64 22.51 -25.89 -2.47
C GLU A 64 21.72 -25.60 -1.18
N ALA A 65 22.00 -26.32 -0.10
CA ALA A 65 21.36 -26.10 1.20
C ALA A 65 21.69 -24.71 1.77
N GLU A 66 22.94 -24.25 1.65
CA GLU A 66 23.33 -22.91 2.07
C GLU A 66 22.57 -21.83 1.28
N LEU A 67 22.44 -22.00 -0.04
CA LEU A 67 21.67 -21.09 -0.89
C LEU A 67 20.21 -21.00 -0.43
N MET A 68 19.52 -22.14 -0.28
CA MET A 68 18.13 -22.20 0.18
C MET A 68 17.94 -21.63 1.60
N THR A 69 18.98 -21.67 2.43
CA THR A 69 18.95 -21.10 3.79
C THR A 69 19.07 -19.58 3.74
N LYS A 70 19.90 -19.04 2.85
CA LYS A 70 20.15 -17.59 2.71
C LYS A 70 19.05 -16.86 1.93
N GLU A 71 18.50 -17.49 0.91
CA GLU A 71 17.49 -16.89 0.03
C GLU A 71 16.09 -17.07 0.63
N ARG A 72 15.62 -16.06 1.35
CA ARG A 72 14.29 -16.01 1.97
C ARG A 72 13.48 -14.85 1.43
N LEU A 73 12.15 -14.94 1.51
CA LEU A 73 11.27 -13.89 1.00
C LEU A 73 11.50 -12.56 1.74
N CYS A 74 11.77 -12.62 3.04
CA CYS A 74 12.08 -11.46 3.87
C CYS A 74 13.34 -10.67 3.44
N CYS A 75 14.19 -11.21 2.56
CA CYS A 75 15.42 -10.55 2.10
C CYS A 75 15.21 -9.48 1.02
N GLY A 76 13.96 -9.22 0.59
CA GLY A 76 13.66 -8.16 -0.38
C GLY A 76 12.44 -8.40 -1.25
N LEU A 77 11.69 -9.49 -1.03
CA LEU A 77 10.48 -9.80 -1.79
C LEU A 77 9.24 -9.40 -0.99
N ASN A 78 8.29 -8.75 -1.68
CA ASN A 78 7.03 -8.35 -1.09
C ASN A 78 5.85 -8.93 -1.86
N ILE A 79 5.32 -10.04 -1.33
CA ILE A 79 4.18 -10.75 -1.91
C ILE A 79 2.92 -9.88 -1.94
N PHE A 80 2.74 -8.97 -0.97
CA PHE A 80 1.55 -8.13 -0.91
C PHE A 80 1.51 -7.13 -2.08
N ASP A 81 2.62 -6.48 -2.40
CA ASP A 81 2.72 -5.61 -3.58
C ASP A 81 2.46 -6.39 -4.88
N MET A 82 3.01 -7.60 -5.00
CA MET A 82 2.74 -8.47 -6.16
C MET A 82 1.25 -8.77 -6.35
N PHE A 83 0.53 -9.07 -5.26
CA PHE A 83 -0.92 -9.27 -5.31
C PHE A 83 -1.67 -8.00 -5.72
N LEU A 84 -1.31 -6.85 -5.14
CA LEU A 84 -1.94 -5.57 -5.46
C LEU A 84 -1.75 -5.18 -6.94
N ARG A 85 -0.53 -5.32 -7.46
CA ARG A 85 -0.24 -5.10 -8.89
C ARG A 85 -1.03 -6.04 -9.78
N ARG A 86 -1.19 -7.30 -9.38
CA ARG A 86 -2.00 -8.28 -10.12
C ARG A 86 -3.47 -7.89 -10.14
N ILE A 87 -4.02 -7.43 -9.02
CA ILE A 87 -5.40 -6.92 -8.95
C ILE A 87 -5.57 -5.71 -9.86
N ARG A 88 -4.62 -4.76 -9.83
CA ARG A 88 -4.63 -3.59 -10.73
C ARG A 88 -4.69 -3.99 -12.20
N GLN A 89 -3.94 -5.01 -12.62
CA GLN A 89 -4.01 -5.54 -13.99
C GLN A 89 -5.38 -6.11 -14.32
N MET A 90 -6.03 -6.82 -13.38
CA MET A 90 -7.35 -7.41 -13.63
C MET A 90 -8.46 -6.37 -13.80
N ILE A 91 -8.35 -5.21 -13.16
CA ILE A 91 -9.37 -4.15 -13.21
C ILE A 91 -9.04 -3.02 -14.19
N GLY A 92 -7.77 -2.84 -14.57
CA GLY A 92 -7.32 -1.68 -15.36
C GLY A 92 -7.80 -1.66 -16.81
N ASP A 93 -8.15 -2.82 -17.36
CA ASP A 93 -8.52 -2.94 -18.78
C ASP A 93 -9.99 -2.57 -19.06
N ASP A 94 -10.85 -2.54 -18.04
CA ASP A 94 -12.28 -2.26 -18.21
C ASP A 94 -12.60 -0.79 -17.88
N PRO A 95 -13.11 0.01 -18.85
CA PRO A 95 -13.43 1.41 -18.63
C PRO A 95 -14.54 1.63 -17.60
N ILE A 96 -15.31 0.60 -17.20
CA ILE A 96 -16.36 0.73 -16.18
C ILE A 96 -15.82 1.25 -14.83
N TRP A 97 -14.53 1.01 -14.53
CA TRP A 97 -13.92 1.40 -13.25
C TRP A 97 -13.52 2.88 -13.19
N VAL A 98 -13.14 3.46 -14.33
CA VAL A 98 -12.57 4.82 -14.45
C VAL A 98 -13.47 5.80 -15.20
N GLY A 99 -14.50 5.29 -15.88
CA GLY A 99 -15.38 6.07 -16.73
C GLY A 99 -14.70 6.52 -18.03
N GLY A 100 -15.38 7.42 -18.75
CA GLY A 100 -14.86 8.05 -19.95
C GLY A 100 -13.98 9.26 -19.63
N TYR A 101 -13.83 10.14 -20.62
CA TYR A 101 -13.08 11.39 -20.47
C TYR A 101 -13.97 12.52 -19.90
N PRO A 102 -13.52 13.27 -18.87
CA PRO A 102 -14.32 14.31 -18.24
C PRO A 102 -14.50 15.53 -19.15
N PRO A 103 -15.70 16.14 -19.20
CA PRO A 103 -16.02 17.23 -20.13
C PRO A 103 -15.24 18.50 -19.86
N ASN A 104 -14.85 18.75 -18.60
CA ASN A 104 -13.99 19.89 -18.23
C ASN A 104 -12.50 19.68 -18.56
N GLY A 105 -12.14 18.49 -19.06
CA GLY A 105 -10.77 18.12 -19.38
C GLY A 105 -9.85 17.89 -18.18
N VAL A 106 -10.36 17.87 -16.95
CA VAL A 106 -9.58 17.72 -15.71
C VAL A 106 -10.02 16.47 -14.94
N MET A 107 -11.25 16.45 -14.43
CA MET A 107 -11.78 15.35 -13.62
C MET A 107 -13.31 15.40 -13.52
N TRP A 108 -13.94 14.26 -13.22
CA TRP A 108 -15.37 14.17 -12.92
C TRP A 108 -15.69 14.84 -11.57
N VAL A 109 -16.77 15.65 -11.51
CA VAL A 109 -17.12 16.43 -10.32
C VAL A 109 -18.54 16.17 -9.84
N ASP A 110 -19.52 16.10 -10.72
CA ASP A 110 -20.92 15.82 -10.35
C ASP A 110 -21.34 14.43 -10.83
N GLU A 111 -20.72 13.96 -11.91
CA GLU A 111 -21.00 12.69 -12.55
C GLU A 111 -20.55 11.51 -11.67
N CYS A 112 -21.40 10.49 -11.60
CA CYS A 112 -21.18 9.26 -10.85
C CYS A 112 -20.71 8.13 -11.77
N VAL A 113 -19.59 8.34 -12.47
CA VAL A 113 -19.07 7.42 -13.51
C VAL A 113 -17.75 6.72 -13.14
N GLU A 114 -17.21 6.98 -11.94
CA GLU A 114 -16.01 6.34 -11.41
C GLU A 114 -16.36 5.42 -10.25
N PHE A 115 -15.57 4.35 -10.02
CA PHE A 115 -15.82 3.40 -8.93
C PHE A 115 -15.94 4.05 -7.55
N HIS A 116 -15.10 5.05 -7.23
CA HIS A 116 -15.17 5.73 -5.93
C HIS A 116 -16.53 6.36 -5.64
N ARG A 117 -17.32 6.70 -6.67
CA ARG A 117 -18.69 7.22 -6.50
C ARG A 117 -19.69 6.16 -6.09
N VAL A 118 -19.56 4.97 -6.67
CA VAL A 118 -20.32 3.79 -6.24
C VAL A 118 -19.94 3.46 -4.79
N TRP A 119 -18.65 3.53 -4.47
CA TRP A 119 -18.17 3.34 -3.10
C TRP A 119 -18.71 4.40 -2.13
N SER A 120 -18.80 5.67 -2.52
CA SER A 120 -19.41 6.72 -1.70
C SER A 120 -20.88 6.45 -1.37
N ALA A 121 -21.65 5.94 -2.33
CA ALA A 121 -23.03 5.52 -2.09
C ALA A 121 -23.11 4.32 -1.12
N LEU A 122 -22.24 3.32 -1.30
CA LEU A 122 -22.13 2.18 -0.38
C LEU A 122 -21.70 2.63 1.02
N GLN A 123 -20.70 3.49 1.13
CA GLN A 123 -20.24 4.05 2.38
C GLN A 123 -21.34 4.81 3.11
N PHE A 124 -22.15 5.58 2.39
CA PHE A 124 -23.32 6.25 2.96
C PHE A 124 -24.30 5.25 3.58
N PHE A 125 -24.54 4.11 2.92
CA PHE A 125 -25.33 3.02 3.49
C PHE A 125 -24.64 2.32 4.68
N ILE A 126 -23.34 2.04 4.60
CA ILE A 126 -22.58 1.41 5.69
C ILE A 126 -22.56 2.28 6.95
N CYS A 127 -22.51 3.60 6.78
CA CYS A 127 -22.52 4.56 7.87
C CYS A 127 -23.90 4.70 8.53
N HIS A 128 -24.97 4.14 7.98
CA HIS A 128 -26.29 4.23 8.58
C HIS A 128 -26.26 3.66 10.00
N PRO A 129 -26.75 4.40 11.01
CA PRO A 129 -26.83 3.89 12.37
C PRO A 129 -27.97 2.87 12.48
N ARG A 130 -27.90 2.03 13.52
CA ARG A 130 -29.03 1.17 13.88
C ARG A 130 -30.27 2.01 14.13
N THR A 131 -31.37 1.60 13.52
CA THR A 131 -32.69 2.14 13.80
C THR A 131 -33.40 1.30 14.86
N ASN A 132 -33.18 -0.02 14.84
CA ASN A 132 -33.76 -0.99 15.76
C ASN A 132 -32.68 -1.85 16.44
N GLU A 133 -33.00 -2.48 17.58
CA GLU A 133 -32.03 -3.29 18.35
C GLU A 133 -31.64 -4.60 17.65
N ASP A 134 -32.52 -5.15 16.81
CA ASP A 134 -32.29 -6.41 16.08
C ASP A 134 -31.40 -6.24 14.83
N GLU A 135 -31.12 -5.00 14.42
CA GLU A 135 -30.31 -4.70 13.24
C GLU A 135 -28.83 -4.90 13.53
N ARG A 136 -28.17 -5.75 12.73
CA ARG A 136 -26.72 -5.90 12.75
C ARG A 136 -26.07 -4.87 11.85
N LEU A 137 -24.99 -4.28 12.34
CA LEU A 137 -24.16 -3.35 11.60
C LEU A 137 -23.25 -4.11 10.63
N VAL A 138 -22.80 -3.42 9.59
CA VAL A 138 -21.93 -4.00 8.56
C VAL A 138 -20.62 -4.50 9.17
N GLU A 139 -20.03 -3.74 10.09
CA GLU A 139 -18.81 -4.13 10.80
C GLU A 139 -18.97 -5.38 11.69
N GLU A 140 -20.20 -5.73 12.10
CA GLU A 140 -20.46 -6.96 12.84
C GLU A 140 -20.59 -8.18 11.94
N LEU A 141 -20.97 -7.96 10.68
CA LEU A 141 -21.15 -9.02 9.68
C LEU A 141 -19.86 -9.30 8.91
N PHE A 142 -19.12 -8.25 8.56
CA PHE A 142 -17.98 -8.33 7.65
C PHE A 142 -16.66 -7.85 8.26
N GLY A 143 -16.67 -7.28 9.47
CA GLY A 143 -15.50 -6.62 10.06
C GLY A 143 -14.97 -5.50 9.16
N ASP A 144 -13.66 -5.33 9.14
CA ASP A 144 -12.98 -4.30 8.33
C ASP A 144 -12.76 -4.74 6.87
N SER A 145 -13.06 -6.00 6.54
CA SER A 145 -12.72 -6.58 5.24
C SER A 145 -13.38 -5.85 4.06
N LEU A 146 -14.61 -5.35 4.27
CA LEU A 146 -15.35 -4.61 3.26
C LEU A 146 -14.64 -3.29 2.94
N GLN A 147 -14.19 -2.56 3.95
CA GLN A 147 -13.42 -1.33 3.80
C GLN A 147 -12.07 -1.61 3.15
N TRP A 148 -11.38 -2.67 3.55
CA TRP A 148 -10.14 -3.10 2.90
C TRP A 148 -10.36 -3.34 1.40
N ALA A 149 -11.42 -4.04 1.01
CA ALA A 149 -11.74 -4.30 -0.39
C ALA A 149 -12.01 -3.01 -1.17
N GLY A 150 -12.93 -2.16 -0.69
CA GLY A 150 -13.31 -0.93 -1.38
C GLY A 150 -12.15 0.06 -1.49
N MET A 151 -11.42 0.27 -0.40
CA MET A 151 -10.26 1.17 -0.39
C MET A 151 -9.11 0.64 -1.24
N THR A 152 -8.91 -0.68 -1.32
CA THR A 152 -7.93 -1.29 -2.23
C THR A 152 -8.25 -0.94 -3.68
N VAL A 153 -9.48 -1.14 -4.13
CA VAL A 153 -9.87 -0.81 -5.51
C VAL A 153 -9.72 0.69 -5.79
N ILE A 154 -10.16 1.55 -4.86
CA ILE A 154 -9.98 3.01 -4.99
C ILE A 154 -8.50 3.39 -5.14
N CYS A 155 -7.62 2.82 -4.33
CA CYS A 155 -6.18 3.11 -4.38
C CYS A 155 -5.55 2.61 -5.69
N LEU A 156 -5.87 1.39 -6.12
CA LEU A 156 -5.30 0.80 -7.35
C LEU A 156 -5.73 1.55 -8.62
N LEU A 157 -6.91 2.16 -8.61
CA LEU A 157 -7.42 3.01 -9.69
C LEU A 157 -6.93 4.46 -9.61
N GLY A 158 -6.16 4.84 -8.59
CA GLY A 158 -5.70 6.23 -8.41
C GLY A 158 -6.83 7.22 -8.11
N GLN A 159 -7.93 6.76 -7.51
CA GLN A 159 -9.15 7.55 -7.26
C GLN A 159 -9.22 8.12 -5.84
N GLN A 160 -8.25 7.81 -4.96
CA GLN A 160 -8.29 8.14 -3.53
C GLN A 160 -8.44 9.63 -3.22
N ARG A 161 -7.71 10.50 -3.93
CA ARG A 161 -7.78 11.96 -3.71
C ARG A 161 -9.15 12.52 -4.11
N ARG A 162 -9.74 11.99 -5.20
CA ARG A 162 -11.08 12.39 -5.66
C ARG A 162 -12.15 11.90 -4.69
N PHE A 163 -12.04 10.66 -4.23
CA PHE A 163 -12.90 10.10 -3.19
C PHE A 163 -12.93 10.98 -1.93
N GLU A 164 -11.77 11.35 -1.38
CA GLU A 164 -11.69 12.15 -0.15
C GLU A 164 -12.42 13.51 -0.25
N ILE A 165 -12.35 14.14 -1.42
CA ILE A 165 -12.99 15.43 -1.67
C ILE A 165 -14.49 15.25 -1.90
N LEU A 166 -14.86 14.28 -2.73
CA LEU A 166 -16.19 14.18 -3.34
C LEU A 166 -17.13 13.17 -2.65
N ASP A 167 -16.67 12.49 -1.60
CA ASP A 167 -17.49 11.54 -0.86
C ASP A 167 -18.67 12.20 -0.14
N PHE A 168 -19.86 11.60 -0.29
CA PHE A 168 -21.12 12.12 0.24
C PHE A 168 -21.11 12.14 1.78
N SER A 169 -20.62 11.07 2.40
CA SER A 169 -20.55 10.95 3.85
C SER A 169 -19.57 11.99 4.42
N TYR A 170 -18.38 12.13 3.83
CA TYR A 170 -17.40 13.11 4.28
C TYR A 170 -17.91 14.54 4.13
N HIS A 171 -18.62 14.84 3.03
CA HIS A 171 -19.28 16.12 2.87
C HIS A 171 -20.32 16.38 3.97
N LEU A 172 -21.20 15.42 4.25
CA LEU A 172 -22.20 15.53 5.33
C LEU A 172 -21.56 15.80 6.69
N HIS A 173 -20.51 15.05 7.05
CA HIS A 173 -19.77 15.26 8.29
C HIS A 173 -19.11 16.65 8.35
N ARG A 174 -18.54 17.15 7.24
CA ARG A 174 -17.96 18.51 7.19
C ARG A 174 -19.02 19.60 7.40
N VAL A 175 -20.19 19.48 6.79
CA VAL A 175 -21.28 20.46 6.92
C VAL A 175 -21.86 20.44 8.34
N GLN A 176 -22.16 19.25 8.88
CA GLN A 176 -22.70 19.12 10.24
C GLN A 176 -21.72 19.63 11.30
N LYS A 177 -20.41 19.40 11.12
CA LYS A 177 -19.38 19.93 12.02
C LYS A 177 -19.34 21.46 12.02
N LEU A 178 -19.70 22.10 10.91
CA LEU A 178 -19.71 23.56 10.76
C LEU A 178 -20.94 24.19 11.42
N ASP A 179 -22.13 23.64 11.18
CA ASP A 179 -23.40 24.23 11.64
C ASP A 179 -23.91 23.67 12.96
N GLY A 180 -23.41 22.51 13.39
CA GLY A 180 -23.74 21.85 14.65
C GLY A 180 -25.16 21.31 14.73
N LYS A 181 -25.90 21.25 13.62
CA LYS A 181 -27.30 20.80 13.64
C LYS A 181 -27.41 19.31 13.95
N ASP A 182 -28.46 18.93 14.67
CA ASP A 182 -28.77 17.53 15.02
C ASP A 182 -30.28 17.30 14.92
N ASP A 183 -30.75 17.01 13.72
CA ASP A 183 -32.13 16.65 13.45
C ASP A 183 -32.28 15.15 13.19
N THR A 184 -33.51 14.65 13.25
CA THR A 184 -33.85 13.29 12.82
C THR A 184 -34.48 13.35 11.44
N ILE A 185 -33.80 12.79 10.44
CA ILE A 185 -34.23 12.78 9.05
C ILE A 185 -34.47 11.33 8.65
N ASN A 186 -35.69 11.00 8.21
CA ASN A 186 -36.08 9.63 7.83
C ASN A 186 -35.78 8.58 8.92
N GLY A 187 -36.00 8.93 10.19
CA GLY A 187 -35.71 8.03 11.33
C GLY A 187 -34.24 7.97 11.75
N VAL A 188 -33.34 8.65 11.03
CA VAL A 188 -31.91 8.69 11.33
C VAL A 188 -31.56 9.97 12.06
N ARG A 189 -31.02 9.83 13.28
CA ARG A 189 -30.47 10.96 14.01
C ARG A 189 -29.12 11.37 13.41
N LEU A 190 -29.01 12.62 12.99
CA LEU A 190 -27.85 13.13 12.25
C LEU A 190 -26.54 12.98 13.04
N SER A 191 -26.52 13.28 14.34
CA SER A 191 -25.35 13.09 15.22
C SER A 191 -24.81 11.66 15.21
N ARG A 192 -25.70 10.65 15.23
CA ARG A 192 -25.29 9.23 15.18
C ARG A 192 -24.70 8.85 13.83
N MET A 193 -25.28 9.38 12.75
CA MET A 193 -24.77 9.17 11.39
C MET A 193 -23.37 9.75 11.24
N VAL A 194 -23.15 11.02 11.62
CA VAL A 194 -21.85 11.68 11.47
C VAL A 194 -20.76 11.09 12.37
N GLU A 195 -21.14 10.57 13.55
CA GLU A 195 -20.21 9.82 14.40
C GLU A 195 -19.71 8.56 13.70
N ARG A 196 -20.62 7.79 13.08
CA ARG A 196 -20.26 6.60 12.29
C ARG A 196 -19.41 6.96 11.07
N ILE A 197 -19.78 8.00 10.34
CA ILE A 197 -18.99 8.52 9.22
C ILE A 197 -17.56 8.83 9.66
N ARG A 198 -17.39 9.49 10.81
CA ARG A 198 -16.06 9.82 11.31
C ARG A 198 -15.22 8.57 11.62
N ARG A 199 -15.83 7.51 12.17
CA ARG A 199 -15.14 6.24 12.43
C ARG A 199 -14.64 5.59 11.13
N PHE A 200 -15.51 5.48 10.13
CA PHE A 200 -15.12 4.92 8.82
C PHE A 200 -14.14 5.81 8.08
N GLN A 201 -14.24 7.14 8.21
CA GLN A 201 -13.25 8.04 7.66
C GLN A 201 -11.84 7.75 8.19
N LEU A 202 -11.71 7.56 9.51
CA LEU A 202 -10.43 7.22 10.13
C LEU A 202 -9.90 5.87 9.66
N LEU A 203 -10.76 4.85 9.59
CA LEU A 203 -10.41 3.52 9.10
C LEU A 203 -9.93 3.59 7.64
N ASN A 204 -10.67 4.27 6.76
CA ASN A 204 -10.30 4.44 5.37
C ASN A 204 -8.96 5.16 5.19
N SER A 205 -8.69 6.20 5.99
CA SER A 205 -7.39 6.89 5.98
C SER A 205 -6.24 5.96 6.40
N GLN A 206 -6.45 5.13 7.42
CA GLN A 206 -5.46 4.14 7.85
C GLN A 206 -5.18 3.11 6.75
N ILE A 207 -6.24 2.52 6.18
CA ILE A 207 -6.12 1.54 5.09
C ILE A 207 -5.41 2.15 3.88
N THR A 208 -5.81 3.36 3.47
CA THR A 208 -5.19 4.08 2.35
C THR A 208 -3.70 4.28 2.59
N THR A 209 -3.31 4.72 3.78
CA THR A 209 -1.90 4.94 4.15
C THR A 209 -1.09 3.64 4.05
N ILE A 210 -1.65 2.53 4.54
CA ILE A 210 -0.99 1.23 4.45
C ILE A 210 -0.82 0.83 2.97
N LEU A 211 -1.88 0.92 2.17
CA LEU A 211 -1.84 0.56 0.75
C LEU A 211 -0.83 1.40 -0.04
N THR A 212 -0.80 2.72 0.18
CA THR A 212 0.14 3.61 -0.51
C THR A 212 1.59 3.29 -0.16
N ASN A 213 1.87 2.93 1.10
CA ASN A 213 3.23 2.54 1.52
C ASN A 213 3.72 1.27 0.83
N TYR A 214 2.80 0.38 0.44
CA TYR A 214 3.13 -0.86 -0.28
C TYR A 214 3.17 -0.70 -1.79
N LEU A 215 2.35 0.18 -2.37
CA LEU A 215 2.28 0.42 -3.81
C LEU A 215 3.41 1.33 -4.33
N PHE A 216 3.89 2.25 -3.50
CA PHE A 216 4.91 3.24 -3.86
C PHE A 216 6.09 3.20 -2.88
N PRO A 217 6.75 2.04 -2.67
CA PRO A 217 7.89 1.97 -1.77
C PRO A 217 9.11 2.62 -2.42
N ASN A 218 9.34 3.91 -2.12
CA ASN A 218 10.47 4.70 -2.61
C ASN A 218 10.60 4.71 -4.16
N GLU A 219 9.67 5.37 -4.84
CA GLU A 219 9.91 5.84 -6.21
C GLU A 219 11.07 6.86 -6.19
N GLU A 220 12.30 6.38 -6.38
CA GLU A 220 13.43 7.23 -6.72
C GLU A 220 13.14 7.89 -8.08
N PHE A 221 12.67 9.13 -8.05
CA PHE A 221 12.88 10.13 -9.11
C PHE A 221 12.53 9.72 -10.54
N GLU A 222 11.47 8.95 -10.78
CA GLU A 222 10.83 9.03 -12.11
C GLU A 222 10.08 10.37 -12.16
N GLU A 223 10.41 11.23 -13.13
CA GLU A 223 9.65 12.45 -13.39
C GLU A 223 8.19 12.03 -13.65
N GLU A 224 7.30 12.24 -12.68
CA GLU A 224 5.87 12.06 -12.89
C GLU A 224 5.50 12.94 -14.09
N ASN A 225 5.12 12.32 -15.21
CA ASN A 225 4.57 13.03 -16.35
C ASN A 225 3.22 13.64 -15.94
N VAL A 226 3.27 14.82 -15.33
CA VAL A 226 2.10 15.58 -14.91
C VAL A 226 1.49 16.22 -16.13
N ARG A 227 0.17 16.08 -16.26
CA ARG A 227 -0.57 16.74 -17.33
C ARG A 227 -0.54 18.26 -17.16
N GLU A 228 0.01 18.96 -18.14
CA GLU A 228 0.02 20.43 -18.19
C GLU A 228 -1.24 20.99 -18.88
N PHE A 229 -1.63 22.21 -18.48
CA PHE A 229 -2.72 22.95 -19.10
C PHE A 229 -2.18 24.25 -19.68
N MET A 230 -2.51 24.52 -20.94
CA MET A 230 -2.04 25.73 -21.60
C MET A 230 -2.70 26.99 -20.99
N PRO A 231 -1.95 28.08 -20.80
CA PRO A 231 -2.53 29.35 -20.39
C PRO A 231 -3.44 29.91 -21.50
N PRO A 232 -4.38 30.82 -21.16
CA PRO A 232 -5.20 31.50 -22.15
C PRO A 232 -4.34 32.19 -23.22
N THR A 233 -4.55 31.83 -24.48
CA THR A 233 -3.82 32.42 -25.61
C THR A 233 -4.53 33.68 -26.09
N HIS A 234 -3.79 34.76 -26.27
CA HIS A 234 -4.36 36.00 -26.82
C HIS A 234 -4.79 35.77 -28.28
N PRO A 235 -5.97 36.25 -28.74
CA PRO A 235 -6.47 35.99 -30.09
C PRO A 235 -5.51 36.35 -31.24
N SER A 236 -4.62 37.32 -31.03
CA SER A 236 -3.61 37.72 -32.02
C SER A 236 -2.49 36.68 -32.22
N LEU A 237 -2.36 35.70 -31.32
CA LEU A 237 -1.32 34.67 -31.34
C LEU A 237 -1.89 33.30 -31.75
N THR A 238 -3.19 33.21 -32.01
CA THR A 238 -3.87 31.96 -32.41
C THR A 238 -3.29 31.45 -33.74
N GLY A 239 -2.66 30.28 -33.72
CA GLY A 239 -2.05 29.65 -34.90
C GLY A 239 -0.55 29.90 -35.10
N GLN A 240 0.11 30.70 -34.25
CA GLN A 240 1.57 30.92 -34.35
C GLN A 240 2.41 29.88 -33.61
N TYR A 241 1.81 29.13 -32.68
CA TYR A 241 2.45 28.01 -31.99
C TYR A 241 1.65 26.74 -32.29
N PRO A 242 2.16 25.81 -33.13
CA PRO A 242 1.50 24.54 -33.36
C PRO A 242 1.47 23.72 -32.06
N VAL A 243 0.33 23.09 -31.82
CA VAL A 243 0.16 22.14 -30.72
C VAL A 243 0.95 20.89 -31.11
N GLU A 244 2.09 20.63 -30.46
CA GLU A 244 2.72 19.30 -30.55
C GLU A 244 1.79 18.31 -29.84
N SER A 245 1.22 17.41 -30.63
CA SER A 245 0.32 16.33 -30.23
C SER A 245 1.06 15.13 -29.67
#